data_AF-A0A2H0XCX8-F1
#
_entry.id   AF-A0A2H0XCX8-F1
#
_cell.length_a   1.000
_cell.length_b   1.000
_cell.length_c   1.000
_cell.angle_alpha   90.00
_cell.angle_beta   90.00
_cell.angle_gamma   90.00
#
_symmetry.space_group_name_H-M   'P 1'
#
loop_
_entity.id
_entity.type
_entity.pdbx_description
1 polymer ?
#
loop_
_entity_poly.entity_id
_entity_poly.type
_entity_poly.pdbx_seq_one_letter_code
_entity_poly.pdbx_strand_id
1 'polypeptide(L)'
;MYYTKYRPQTFKEIQRPNDIADALMQQIKTDKTVHAYLFTGPRGIGKTTVARLLAKGLSCINLSKEGDVCGKCAFCLAVQNGNLIDLIEIDAASNRGIDDIRDLKEKVRLLPVEGKKKIYIIDEVHMLTNEAFNALLKTLEEPPKHAVFILCTTEFHKVPETIKSRCQVFKFKRPTRGQIVEKLKRIADLEVGGEKLALAELEKVAVMAGGAFRDAETILQQLIEAGVGDAKLNAPDSIHQFLNSLSVNNATEALQIINTNFDDGVDLAVWTDGLIRYLRDLLYLKMGFSDDYFSLDSGSLSERKTLAVGLTKDWLVKAVEVFNITLNDLKSYSIPQLALEIAVVKLIDSGDEKKPNGDSPKTGIAPKPLKILQPTPERETSEEVSPKDNSSTVIISAVQERWREIVAQVSKINSSVGALLKSSKPISVEGSTVLLEVSYKFYKERLESSANLKIVEKVLDEVLNCHSTIKCVVCPRGGDLTDMNVRIPQNIVITSKTSVVEVFDGGLPL
;
A
#
# COMPACT_ATOMS: atom_id res chain seq x y z
N MET A 1 -1.65 -5.31 25.56
CA MET A 1 -1.00 -4.38 24.62
C MET A 1 -1.17 -2.93 25.09
N TYR A 2 -0.10 -2.14 25.04
CA TYR A 2 -0.05 -0.77 25.58
C TYR A 2 -1.06 0.17 24.93
N TYR A 3 -1.33 0.05 23.63
CA TYR A 3 -2.30 0.90 22.95
C TYR A 3 -3.75 0.76 23.44
N THR A 4 -4.06 -0.34 24.15
CA THR A 4 -5.36 -0.52 24.82
C THR A 4 -5.27 -0.07 26.28
N LYS A 5 -4.19 -0.41 26.99
CA LYS A 5 -3.98 -0.08 28.41
C LYS A 5 -3.87 1.43 28.64
N TYR A 6 -3.13 2.14 27.80
CA TYR A 6 -2.86 3.57 27.89
C TYR A 6 -3.70 4.41 26.94
N ARG A 7 -4.85 3.87 26.48
CA ARG A 7 -5.80 4.63 25.68
C ARG A 7 -6.35 5.79 26.53
N PRO A 8 -6.25 7.05 26.05
CA PRO A 8 -6.82 8.21 26.74
C PRO A 8 -8.28 8.00 27.16
N GLN A 9 -8.58 8.25 28.43
CA GLN A 9 -9.93 8.12 29.00
C GLN A 9 -10.65 9.46 29.14
N THR A 10 -9.90 10.56 29.08
CA THR A 10 -10.39 11.95 29.12
C THR A 10 -9.82 12.76 27.95
N PHE A 11 -10.43 13.90 27.62
CA PHE A 11 -9.90 14.79 26.58
C PHE A 11 -8.59 15.44 27.02
N LYS A 12 -8.38 15.67 28.33
CA LYS A 12 -7.13 16.20 28.88
C LYS A 12 -5.92 15.29 28.72
N GLU A 13 -6.14 13.98 28.66
CA GLU A 13 -5.06 13.00 28.44
C GLU A 13 -4.56 12.97 26.98
N ILE A 14 -5.29 13.60 26.05
CA ILE A 14 -4.84 13.73 24.67
C ILE A 14 -3.68 14.74 24.60
N GLN A 15 -2.61 14.37 23.90
CA GLN A 15 -1.42 15.21 23.72
C GLN A 15 -1.78 16.57 23.11
N ARG A 16 -1.24 17.64 23.70
CA ARG A 16 -1.45 19.03 23.29
C ARG A 16 -0.29 19.53 22.41
N PRO A 17 -0.48 20.56 21.56
CA PRO A 17 -1.76 21.20 21.22
C PRO A 17 -2.68 20.26 20.43
N ASN A 18 -3.98 20.37 20.67
CA ASN A 18 -5.00 19.59 19.95
C ASN A 18 -6.31 20.37 19.81
N ASP A 19 -6.40 21.12 18.71
CA ASP A 19 -7.55 21.97 18.39
C ASP A 19 -8.86 21.18 18.28
N ILE A 20 -8.78 19.90 17.88
CA ILE A 20 -9.96 19.03 17.72
C ILE A 20 -10.54 18.69 19.09
N ALA A 21 -9.70 18.32 20.05
CA ALA A 21 -10.13 18.02 21.41
C ALA A 21 -10.79 19.25 22.06
N ASP A 22 -10.20 20.44 21.90
CA ASP A 22 -10.77 21.69 22.42
C ASP A 22 -12.11 22.03 21.78
N ALA A 23 -12.21 21.94 20.45
CA ALA A 23 -13.43 22.21 19.73
C ALA A 23 -14.57 21.27 20.16
N LEU A 24 -14.28 19.98 20.32
CA LEU A 24 -15.27 18.98 20.79
C LEU A 24 -15.68 19.25 22.24
N MET A 25 -14.74 19.54 23.14
CA MET A 25 -15.04 19.92 24.52
C MET A 25 -15.94 21.16 24.58
N GLN A 26 -15.68 22.17 23.75
CA GLN A 26 -16.49 23.38 23.67
C GLN A 26 -17.91 23.09 23.14
N GLN A 27 -18.05 22.20 22.15
CA GLN A 27 -19.35 21.78 21.64
C GLN A 27 -20.18 21.03 22.68
N ILE A 28 -19.56 20.10 23.41
CA ILE A 28 -20.20 19.35 24.50
C ILE A 28 -20.64 20.32 25.60
N LYS A 29 -19.77 21.28 25.97
CA LYS A 29 -20.06 22.28 27.00
C LYS A 29 -21.23 23.19 26.63
N THR A 30 -21.35 23.56 25.35
CA THR A 30 -22.39 24.50 24.88
C THR A 30 -23.67 23.81 24.40
N ASP A 31 -23.72 22.48 24.47
CA ASP A 31 -24.80 21.63 23.94
C ASP A 31 -25.09 21.89 22.44
N LYS A 32 -24.08 22.39 21.70
CA LYS A 32 -24.13 22.65 20.25
C LYS A 32 -23.56 21.48 19.46
N THR A 33 -24.04 20.28 19.76
CA THR A 33 -23.58 19.04 19.14
C THR A 33 -24.31 18.81 17.82
N VAL A 34 -23.62 18.28 16.81
CA VAL A 34 -24.24 17.88 15.53
C VAL A 34 -24.66 16.42 15.56
N HIS A 35 -25.51 16.02 14.62
CA HIS A 35 -25.97 14.63 14.49
C HIS A 35 -24.94 13.72 13.83
N ALA A 36 -23.97 14.27 13.07
CA ALA A 36 -22.97 13.47 12.35
C ALA A 36 -21.58 14.14 12.34
N TYR A 37 -20.58 13.36 12.72
CA TYR A 37 -19.16 13.72 12.77
C TYR A 37 -18.37 12.86 11.78
N LEU A 38 -17.45 13.47 11.02
CA LEU A 38 -16.53 12.74 10.15
C LEU A 38 -15.08 13.02 10.57
N PHE A 39 -14.45 12.01 11.16
CA PHE A 39 -13.07 12.04 11.61
C PHE A 39 -12.17 11.45 10.54
N THR A 40 -11.29 12.27 9.98
CA THR A 40 -10.39 11.86 8.90
C THR A 40 -8.92 12.09 9.27
N GLY A 41 -8.06 11.18 8.85
CA GLY A 41 -6.61 11.31 8.99
C GLY A 41 -5.91 9.96 9.01
N PRO A 42 -4.56 9.93 9.02
CA PRO A 42 -3.78 8.70 9.02
C PRO A 42 -4.17 7.66 10.08
N ARG A 43 -3.78 6.40 9.87
CA ARG A 43 -4.01 5.33 10.84
C ARG A 43 -3.21 5.61 12.13
N GLY A 44 -3.72 5.15 13.27
CA GLY A 44 -2.97 5.16 14.53
C GLY A 44 -2.84 6.50 15.25
N ILE A 45 -3.44 7.58 14.74
CA ILE A 45 -3.39 8.93 15.36
C ILE A 45 -4.47 9.18 16.43
N GLY A 46 -5.38 8.23 16.67
CA GLY A 46 -6.38 8.32 17.75
C GLY A 46 -7.82 8.68 17.34
N LYS A 47 -8.20 8.60 16.06
CA LYS A 47 -9.57 8.90 15.58
C LYS A 47 -10.66 8.16 16.39
N THR A 48 -10.58 6.84 16.47
CA THR A 48 -11.53 5.99 17.22
C THR A 48 -11.48 6.25 18.73
N THR A 49 -10.31 6.67 19.26
CA THR A 49 -10.20 7.08 20.67
C THR A 49 -10.99 8.35 20.92
N VAL A 50 -10.81 9.39 20.10
CA VAL A 50 -11.57 10.64 20.22
C VAL A 50 -13.06 10.39 19.98
N ALA A 51 -13.44 9.46 19.09
CA ALA A 51 -14.83 9.07 18.88
C ALA A 51 -15.47 8.50 20.15
N ARG A 52 -14.77 7.60 20.86
CA ARG A 52 -15.24 7.09 22.15
C ARG A 52 -15.29 8.17 23.23
N LEU A 53 -14.35 9.11 23.26
CA LEU A 53 -14.39 10.24 24.20
C LEU A 53 -15.56 11.18 23.93
N LEU A 54 -15.86 11.46 22.67
CA LEU A 54 -17.06 12.21 22.27
C LEU A 54 -18.32 11.45 22.68
N ALA A 55 -18.39 10.14 22.45
CA ALA A 55 -19.49 9.31 22.90
C ALA A 55 -19.71 9.41 24.43
N LYS A 56 -18.63 9.36 25.22
CA LYS A 56 -18.68 9.61 26.67
C LYS A 56 -19.20 11.02 26.97
N GLY A 57 -18.70 12.04 26.28
CA GLY A 57 -19.09 13.45 26.48
C GLY A 57 -20.56 13.73 26.27
N LEU A 58 -21.18 13.12 25.26
CA LEU A 58 -22.58 13.35 24.89
C LEU A 58 -23.59 12.88 25.95
N SER A 59 -23.23 11.87 26.75
CA SER A 59 -24.13 11.27 27.76
C SER A 59 -23.51 11.23 29.16
N CYS A 60 -22.38 11.90 29.39
CA CYS A 60 -21.77 11.98 30.72
C CYS A 60 -22.66 12.76 31.69
N ILE A 61 -22.87 12.19 32.88
CA ILE A 61 -23.67 12.79 33.95
C ILE A 61 -22.92 13.96 34.61
N ASN A 62 -21.61 13.79 34.83
CA ASN A 62 -20.77 14.72 35.56
C ASN A 62 -19.73 15.38 34.63
N LEU A 63 -20.19 16.19 33.68
CA LEU A 63 -19.28 16.96 32.82
C LEU A 63 -18.50 17.97 33.66
N SER A 64 -17.20 18.11 33.38
CA SER A 64 -16.39 19.17 34.01
C SER A 64 -16.80 20.55 33.49
N LYS A 65 -16.44 21.62 34.23
CA LYS A 65 -16.70 23.02 33.81
C LYS A 65 -16.07 23.40 32.46
N GLU A 66 -15.06 22.63 32.03
CA GLU A 66 -14.35 22.81 30.76
C GLU A 66 -14.94 21.97 29.62
N GLY A 67 -15.92 21.09 29.89
CA GLY A 67 -16.50 20.19 28.90
C GLY A 67 -15.80 18.83 28.78
N ASP A 68 -14.82 18.55 29.64
CA ASP A 68 -14.16 17.24 29.72
C ASP A 68 -15.03 16.20 30.46
N VAL A 69 -14.83 14.93 30.12
CA VAL A 69 -15.55 13.77 30.66
C VAL A 69 -15.03 13.40 32.05
N CYS A 70 -15.91 12.95 32.96
CA CYS A 70 -15.47 12.58 34.30
C CYS A 70 -14.65 11.29 34.38
N GLY A 71 -14.84 10.37 33.42
CA GLY A 71 -14.21 9.04 33.43
C GLY A 71 -14.67 8.09 34.55
N LYS A 72 -15.56 8.54 35.45
CA LYS A 72 -15.91 7.81 36.69
C LYS A 72 -17.40 7.45 36.83
N CYS A 73 -18.28 8.07 36.05
CA CYS A 73 -19.72 7.75 36.11
C CYS A 73 -20.01 6.40 35.44
N ALA A 74 -21.16 5.80 35.77
CA ALA A 74 -21.59 4.51 35.23
C ALA A 74 -21.53 4.49 33.70
N PHE A 75 -22.00 5.55 33.04
CA PHE A 75 -21.93 5.67 31.58
C PHE A 75 -20.48 5.70 31.05
N CYS A 76 -19.59 6.51 31.64
CA CYS A 76 -18.21 6.59 31.21
C CYS A 76 -17.46 5.26 31.38
N LEU A 77 -17.75 4.52 32.46
CA LEU A 77 -17.19 3.20 32.72
C LEU A 77 -17.78 2.14 31.76
N ALA A 78 -19.08 2.19 31.46
CA ALA A 78 -19.72 1.30 30.51
C ALA A 78 -19.15 1.45 29.09
N VAL A 79 -18.93 2.69 28.63
CA VAL A 79 -18.26 2.97 27.35
C VAL A 79 -16.82 2.47 27.36
N GLN A 80 -16.10 2.65 28.47
CA GLN A 80 -14.71 2.20 28.59
C GLN A 80 -14.59 0.67 28.51
N ASN A 81 -15.53 -0.05 29.13
CA ASN A 81 -15.56 -1.50 29.15
C ASN A 81 -16.18 -2.11 27.88
N GLY A 82 -16.76 -1.29 26.99
CA GLY A 82 -17.40 -1.76 25.75
C GLY A 82 -18.75 -2.44 25.95
N ASN A 83 -19.39 -2.27 27.10
CA ASN A 83 -20.63 -2.95 27.47
C ASN A 83 -21.89 -2.06 27.36
N LEU A 84 -21.75 -0.87 26.77
CA LEU A 84 -22.86 0.07 26.66
C LEU A 84 -23.75 -0.28 25.45
N ILE A 85 -25.02 -0.59 25.72
CA ILE A 85 -26.03 -0.93 24.69
C ILE A 85 -26.26 0.23 23.71
N ASP A 86 -26.19 1.46 24.22
CA ASP A 86 -26.42 2.68 23.44
C ASP A 86 -25.20 3.13 22.62
N LEU A 87 -24.09 2.41 22.70
CA LEU A 87 -22.92 2.64 21.85
C LEU A 87 -22.70 1.45 20.93
N ILE A 88 -22.96 1.66 19.65
CA ILE A 88 -22.77 0.64 18.61
C ILE A 88 -21.51 1.00 17.83
N GLU A 89 -20.47 0.18 17.98
CA GLU A 89 -19.23 0.29 17.22
C GLU A 89 -19.24 -0.74 16.08
N ILE A 90 -19.09 -0.26 14.84
CA ILE A 90 -19.03 -1.10 13.64
C ILE A 90 -17.70 -0.82 12.95
N ASP A 91 -16.93 -1.88 12.74
CA ASP A 91 -15.79 -1.84 11.83
C ASP A 91 -16.28 -2.10 10.41
N ALA A 92 -16.28 -1.06 9.58
CA ALA A 92 -16.71 -1.18 8.19
C ALA A 92 -15.75 -2.05 7.38
N ALA A 93 -14.51 -2.29 7.80
CA ALA A 93 -13.63 -3.24 7.12
C ALA A 93 -14.14 -4.69 7.24
N SER A 94 -14.88 -5.01 8.29
CA SER A 94 -15.44 -6.33 8.56
C SER A 94 -16.94 -6.42 8.20
N ASN A 95 -17.67 -5.31 8.31
CA ASN A 95 -19.12 -5.21 8.08
C ASN A 95 -19.40 -4.25 6.91
N ARG A 96 -18.96 -4.66 5.70
CA ARG A 96 -19.02 -3.81 4.49
C ARG A 96 -20.40 -3.79 3.84
N GLY A 97 -21.23 -4.80 4.14
CA GLY A 97 -22.42 -5.14 3.37
C GLY A 97 -23.59 -4.20 3.58
N ILE A 98 -24.53 -4.22 2.64
CA ILE A 98 -25.77 -3.46 2.74
C ILE A 98 -26.65 -3.95 3.91
N ASP A 99 -26.62 -5.23 4.23
CA ASP A 99 -27.47 -5.83 5.26
C ASP A 99 -27.07 -5.35 6.66
N ASP A 100 -25.77 -5.22 6.95
CA ASP A 100 -25.26 -4.65 8.21
C ASP A 100 -25.78 -3.21 8.43
N ILE A 101 -25.78 -2.40 7.36
CA ILE A 101 -26.28 -1.02 7.41
C ILE A 101 -27.81 -0.97 7.51
N ARG A 102 -28.53 -1.93 6.91
CA ARG A 102 -29.98 -2.04 7.07
C ARG A 102 -30.36 -2.38 8.51
N ASP A 103 -29.66 -3.35 9.11
CA ASP A 103 -29.86 -3.71 10.51
C ASP A 103 -29.54 -2.53 11.44
N LEU A 104 -28.47 -1.80 11.16
CA LEU A 104 -28.16 -0.56 11.86
C LEU A 104 -29.30 0.46 11.71
N LYS A 105 -29.85 0.63 10.51
CA LYS A 105 -30.92 1.59 10.24
C LYS A 105 -32.20 1.28 11.02
N GLU A 106 -32.52 0.00 11.21
CA GLU A 106 -33.63 -0.40 12.08
C GLU A 106 -33.34 -0.05 13.54
N LYS A 107 -32.13 -0.37 14.02
CA LYS A 107 -31.69 -0.05 15.39
C LYS A 107 -31.63 1.44 15.70
N VAL A 108 -31.39 2.29 14.69
CA VAL A 108 -31.37 3.76 14.80
C VAL A 108 -32.74 4.33 15.16
N ARG A 109 -33.83 3.67 14.76
CA ARG A 109 -35.20 4.12 15.10
C ARG A 109 -35.55 3.92 16.57
N LEU A 110 -34.85 3.02 17.26
CA LEU A 110 -35.08 2.73 18.67
C LEU A 110 -34.49 3.81 19.58
N LEU A 111 -35.21 4.16 20.64
CA LEU A 111 -34.75 5.08 21.68
C LEU A 111 -33.54 4.51 22.46
N PRO A 112 -32.69 5.37 23.04
CA PRO A 112 -31.62 4.92 23.93
C PRO A 112 -32.20 4.33 25.23
N VAL A 113 -31.49 3.35 25.81
CA VAL A 113 -31.93 2.61 27.01
C VAL A 113 -31.40 3.25 28.29
N GLU A 114 -30.11 3.61 28.32
CA GLU A 114 -29.40 4.13 29.50
C GLU A 114 -28.87 5.55 29.28
N GLY A 115 -28.50 5.89 28.04
CA GLY A 115 -27.90 7.16 27.66
C GLY A 115 -28.91 8.24 27.24
N LYS A 116 -28.43 9.48 27.12
CA LYS A 116 -29.21 10.59 26.53
C LYS A 116 -29.32 10.46 25.01
N LYS A 117 -28.31 9.85 24.40
CA LYS A 117 -28.15 9.67 22.96
C LYS A 117 -27.71 8.25 22.67
N LYS A 118 -28.13 7.74 21.51
CA LYS A 118 -27.65 6.49 20.93
C LYS A 118 -26.57 6.80 19.89
N ILE A 119 -25.37 6.29 20.11
CA ILE A 119 -24.17 6.70 19.38
C ILE A 119 -23.70 5.55 18.50
N TYR A 120 -23.43 5.86 17.24
CA TYR A 120 -22.96 4.93 16.22
C TYR A 120 -21.57 5.33 15.77
N ILE A 121 -20.55 4.54 16.12
CA ILE A 121 -19.19 4.72 15.63
C ILE A 121 -18.97 3.77 14.47
N ILE A 122 -18.72 4.30 13.28
CA ILE A 122 -18.38 3.50 12.09
C ILE A 122 -16.92 3.74 11.77
N ASP A 123 -16.06 2.77 12.09
CA ASP A 123 -14.62 2.85 11.81
C ASP A 123 -14.31 2.38 10.38
N GLU A 124 -13.27 2.97 9.79
CA GLU A 124 -12.88 2.83 8.38
C GLU A 124 -14.05 2.89 7.38
N VAL A 125 -14.93 3.88 7.53
CA VAL A 125 -16.18 4.02 6.74
C VAL A 125 -15.98 3.99 5.22
N HIS A 126 -14.79 4.36 4.72
CA HIS A 126 -14.44 4.27 3.30
C HIS A 126 -14.43 2.84 2.74
N MET A 127 -14.48 1.83 3.60
CA MET A 127 -14.55 0.41 3.22
C MET A 127 -15.98 -0.07 2.95
N LEU A 128 -17.01 0.73 3.25
CA LEU A 128 -18.41 0.39 2.94
C LEU A 128 -18.64 0.32 1.43
N THR A 129 -19.55 -0.56 1.00
CA THR A 129 -19.99 -0.58 -0.39
C THR A 129 -20.80 0.67 -0.74
N ASN A 130 -20.90 1.00 -2.03
CA ASN A 130 -21.73 2.11 -2.49
C ASN A 130 -23.20 1.96 -2.08
N GLU A 131 -23.72 0.73 -2.05
CA GLU A 131 -25.11 0.47 -1.64
C GLU A 131 -25.29 0.73 -0.14
N ALA A 132 -24.31 0.33 0.67
CA ALA A 132 -24.27 0.61 2.10
C ALA A 132 -24.22 2.13 2.39
N PHE A 133 -23.42 2.89 1.65
CA PHE A 133 -23.42 4.36 1.72
C PHE A 133 -24.79 4.96 1.40
N ASN A 134 -25.44 4.50 0.33
CA ASN A 134 -26.77 4.98 -0.06
C ASN A 134 -27.85 4.64 0.97
N ALA A 135 -27.74 3.49 1.63
CA ALA A 135 -28.63 3.12 2.73
C ALA A 135 -28.48 4.05 3.94
N LEU A 136 -27.25 4.45 4.25
CA LEU A 136 -26.90 5.36 5.34
C LEU A 136 -27.32 6.82 5.05
N LEU A 137 -27.25 7.27 3.79
CA LEU A 137 -27.60 8.64 3.39
C LEU A 137 -28.97 9.08 3.88
N LYS A 138 -30.00 8.23 3.70
CA LYS A 138 -31.37 8.54 4.14
C LYS A 138 -31.45 8.81 5.66
N THR A 139 -30.63 8.09 6.43
CA THR A 139 -30.59 8.23 7.89
C THR A 139 -29.78 9.45 8.32
N LEU A 140 -28.75 9.84 7.56
CA LEU A 140 -27.97 11.05 7.81
C LEU A 140 -28.71 12.32 7.37
N GLU A 141 -29.61 12.24 6.39
CA GLU A 141 -30.47 13.34 5.95
C GLU A 141 -31.56 13.67 6.98
N GLU A 142 -32.22 12.66 7.51
CA GLU A 142 -33.30 12.80 8.50
C GLU A 142 -32.98 11.98 9.77
N PRO A 143 -31.95 12.37 10.54
CA PRO A 143 -31.53 11.64 11.72
C PRO A 143 -32.54 11.82 12.86
N PRO A 144 -32.87 10.75 13.61
CA PRO A 144 -33.61 10.88 14.85
C PRO A 144 -32.88 11.79 15.84
N LYS A 145 -33.61 12.60 16.61
CA LYS A 145 -33.02 13.58 17.56
C LYS A 145 -32.08 12.92 18.59
N HIS A 146 -32.27 11.64 18.91
CA HIS A 146 -31.46 10.89 19.85
C HIS A 146 -30.24 10.20 19.23
N ALA A 147 -30.15 10.10 17.91
CA ALA A 147 -29.08 9.39 17.22
C ALA A 147 -27.91 10.32 16.88
N VAL A 148 -26.68 9.84 17.13
CA VAL A 148 -25.44 10.54 16.73
C VAL A 148 -24.51 9.58 16.00
N PHE A 149 -24.02 9.99 14.84
CA PHE A 149 -23.09 9.24 14.01
C PHE A 149 -21.67 9.81 14.13
N ILE A 150 -20.69 8.93 14.31
CA ILE A 150 -19.27 9.28 14.31
C ILE A 150 -18.57 8.36 13.30
N LEU A 151 -18.29 8.90 12.13
CA LEU A 151 -17.64 8.20 11.03
C LEU A 151 -16.14 8.43 11.12
N CYS A 152 -15.33 7.36 11.11
CA CYS A 152 -13.88 7.45 11.09
C CYS A 152 -13.35 6.92 9.75
N THR A 153 -12.39 7.61 9.14
CA THR A 153 -11.73 7.14 7.91
C THR A 153 -10.26 7.50 7.86
N THR A 154 -9.46 6.61 7.29
CA THR A 154 -8.09 6.91 6.85
C THR A 154 -8.03 7.57 5.46
N GLU A 155 -9.03 7.33 4.62
CA GLU A 155 -9.08 7.79 3.24
C GLU A 155 -10.24 8.76 3.01
N PHE A 156 -9.96 10.06 3.17
CA PHE A 156 -10.98 11.12 3.01
C PHE A 156 -11.60 11.15 1.60
N HIS A 157 -10.79 10.91 0.57
CA HIS A 157 -11.19 11.06 -0.83
C HIS A 157 -12.17 9.95 -1.28
N LYS A 158 -12.08 8.75 -0.70
CA LYS A 158 -12.98 7.64 -0.99
C LYS A 158 -14.39 7.81 -0.42
N VAL A 159 -14.57 8.70 0.56
CA VAL A 159 -15.89 8.99 1.12
C VAL A 159 -16.69 9.86 0.15
N PRO A 160 -17.95 9.52 -0.20
CA PRO A 160 -18.78 10.33 -1.07
C PRO A 160 -19.00 11.75 -0.56
N GLU A 161 -19.06 12.72 -1.47
CA GLU A 161 -19.29 14.14 -1.13
C GLU A 161 -20.66 14.35 -0.46
N THR A 162 -21.64 13.51 -0.81
CA THR A 162 -22.98 13.49 -0.20
C THR A 162 -22.96 13.18 1.30
N ILE A 163 -21.96 12.42 1.78
CA ILE A 163 -21.77 12.15 3.21
C ILE A 163 -21.01 13.31 3.87
N LYS A 164 -19.94 13.78 3.22
CA LYS A 164 -19.11 14.87 3.74
C LYS A 164 -19.91 16.14 4.00
N SER A 165 -20.82 16.51 3.09
CA SER A 165 -21.65 17.72 3.22
C SER A 165 -22.62 17.69 4.40
N ARG A 166 -22.94 16.49 4.92
CA ARG A 166 -23.86 16.27 6.05
C ARG A 166 -23.15 16.01 7.37
N CYS A 167 -21.81 15.93 7.35
CA CYS A 167 -21.01 15.69 8.54
C CYS A 167 -20.18 16.92 8.87
N GLN A 168 -20.00 17.18 10.16
CA GLN A 168 -18.93 18.07 10.59
C GLN A 168 -17.58 17.35 10.47
N VAL A 169 -16.71 17.84 9.59
CA VAL A 169 -15.43 17.19 9.28
C VAL A 169 -14.33 17.67 10.23
N PHE A 170 -13.67 16.73 10.91
CA PHE A 170 -12.48 16.96 11.72
C PHE A 170 -11.27 16.27 11.10
N LYS A 171 -10.28 17.06 10.70
CA LYS A 171 -9.05 16.59 10.05
C LYS A 171 -7.93 16.44 11.07
N PHE A 172 -7.65 15.20 11.44
CA PHE A 172 -6.57 14.85 12.35
C PHE A 172 -5.22 14.92 11.61
N LYS A 173 -4.28 15.65 12.19
CA LYS A 173 -2.92 15.78 11.70
C LYS A 173 -2.03 14.70 12.33
N ARG A 174 -0.90 14.40 11.69
CA ARG A 174 0.10 13.54 12.31
C ARG A 174 0.64 14.24 13.57
N PRO A 175 0.72 13.54 14.72
CA PRO A 175 1.40 14.07 15.89
C PRO A 175 2.85 14.42 15.58
N THR A 176 3.33 15.47 16.22
CA THR A 176 4.75 15.83 16.15
C THR A 176 5.58 14.81 16.93
N ARG A 177 6.87 14.71 16.59
CA ARG A 177 7.80 13.84 17.33
C ARG A 177 7.78 14.14 18.82
N GLY A 178 7.78 15.42 19.20
CA GLY A 178 7.72 15.84 20.61
C GLY A 178 6.48 15.29 21.33
N GLN A 179 5.31 15.30 20.69
CA GLN A 179 4.07 14.75 21.26
C GLN A 179 4.15 13.23 21.46
N ILE A 180 4.76 12.52 20.50
CA ILE A 180 4.95 11.06 20.62
C ILE A 180 5.91 10.77 21.77
N VAL A 181 7.07 11.42 21.81
CA VAL A 181 8.09 11.23 22.86
C VAL A 181 7.52 11.54 24.24
N GLU A 182 6.77 12.64 24.39
CA GLU A 182 6.11 12.97 25.67
C GLU A 182 5.15 11.87 26.12
N LYS A 183 4.37 11.30 25.19
CA LYS A 183 3.47 10.18 25.49
C LYS A 183 4.24 8.93 25.88
N LEU A 184 5.26 8.56 25.10
CA LEU A 184 6.09 7.39 25.37
C LEU A 184 6.80 7.51 26.72
N LYS A 185 7.29 8.71 27.06
CA LYS A 185 7.90 8.99 28.36
C LYS A 185 6.92 8.70 29.50
N ARG A 186 5.68 9.20 29.43
CA ARG A 186 4.65 8.89 30.44
C ARG A 186 4.39 7.39 30.58
N ILE A 187 4.37 6.64 29.48
CA ILE A 187 4.16 5.18 29.52
C ILE A 187 5.36 4.48 30.15
N ALA A 188 6.58 4.86 29.75
CA ALA A 188 7.82 4.33 30.32
C ALA A 188 7.93 4.61 31.83
N ASP A 189 7.58 5.83 32.26
CA ASP A 189 7.55 6.24 33.67
C ASP A 189 6.62 5.34 34.49
N LEU A 190 5.48 4.92 33.93
CA LEU A 190 4.47 4.09 34.60
C LEU A 190 4.83 2.60 34.64
N GLU A 191 5.52 2.07 33.63
CA GLU A 191 5.80 0.63 33.53
C GLU A 191 7.15 0.23 34.13
N VAL A 192 8.21 1.02 33.87
CA VAL A 192 9.60 0.61 34.13
C VAL A 192 10.32 1.56 35.11
N GLY A 193 9.70 2.71 35.42
CA GLY A 193 10.33 3.82 36.11
C GLY A 193 11.27 4.56 35.16
N GLY A 194 11.03 5.86 34.93
CA GLY A 194 11.60 6.66 33.83
C GLY A 194 13.12 6.70 33.69
N GLU A 195 13.87 6.14 34.65
CA GLU A 195 15.33 6.12 34.67
C GLU A 195 15.96 4.99 33.84
N LYS A 196 15.20 3.97 33.44
CA LYS A 196 15.77 2.84 32.67
C LYS A 196 15.83 3.10 31.15
N LEU A 197 14.89 3.84 30.58
CA LEU A 197 14.87 4.13 29.14
C LEU A 197 15.45 5.52 28.87
N ALA A 198 16.51 5.58 28.07
CA ALA A 198 17.13 6.85 27.70
C ALA A 198 16.20 7.64 26.74
N LEU A 199 16.20 8.97 26.83
CA LEU A 199 15.46 9.83 25.90
C LEU A 199 15.79 9.53 24.43
N ALA A 200 17.05 9.18 24.14
CA ALA A 200 17.49 8.78 22.80
C ALA A 200 16.76 7.53 22.27
N GLU A 201 16.40 6.58 23.14
CA GLU A 201 15.65 5.37 22.73
C GLU A 201 14.19 5.71 22.42
N LEU A 202 13.55 6.53 23.26
CA LEU A 202 12.19 7.00 23.01
C LEU A 202 12.10 7.81 21.71
N GLU A 203 13.14 8.58 21.41
CA GLU A 203 13.29 9.30 20.15
C GLU A 203 13.41 8.36 18.95
N LYS A 204 14.22 7.30 19.05
CA LYS A 204 14.30 6.25 18.01
C LYS A 204 12.93 5.61 17.76
N VAL A 205 12.20 5.27 18.82
CA VAL A 205 10.82 4.74 18.71
C VAL A 205 9.90 5.73 17.98
N ALA A 206 9.96 7.01 18.34
CA ALA A 206 9.12 8.03 17.71
C ALA A 206 9.43 8.19 16.20
N VAL A 207 10.69 8.04 15.79
CA VAL A 207 11.11 8.05 14.38
C VAL A 207 10.53 6.83 13.63
N MET A 208 10.66 5.65 14.22
CA MET A 208 10.15 4.41 13.63
C MET A 208 8.62 4.43 13.49
N ALA A 209 7.92 4.98 14.48
CA ALA A 209 6.46 5.08 14.48
C ALA A 209 5.87 5.99 13.39
N GLY A 210 6.69 6.79 12.69
CA GLY A 210 6.27 7.52 11.48
C GLY A 210 5.12 8.53 11.66
N GLY A 211 4.89 9.00 12.89
CA GLY A 211 3.77 9.90 13.19
C GLY A 211 2.47 9.19 13.59
N ALA A 212 2.52 7.99 14.17
CA ALA A 212 1.34 7.29 14.70
C ALA A 212 1.54 6.88 16.17
N PHE A 213 0.59 7.26 17.04
CA PHE A 213 0.66 6.91 18.46
C PHE A 213 0.57 5.41 18.69
N ARG A 214 -0.34 4.72 17.98
CA ARG A 214 -0.55 3.28 18.14
C ARG A 214 0.71 2.48 17.81
N ASP A 215 1.42 2.88 16.76
CA ASP A 215 2.63 2.19 16.32
C ASP A 215 3.76 2.46 17.32
N ALA A 216 3.89 3.70 17.80
CA ALA A 216 4.85 4.07 18.85
C ALA A 216 4.65 3.26 20.15
N GLU A 217 3.40 3.12 20.60
CA GLU A 217 3.07 2.33 21.80
C GLU A 217 3.35 0.84 21.62
N THR A 218 3.15 0.32 20.41
CA THR A 218 3.41 -1.09 20.09
C THR A 218 4.92 -1.38 20.11
N ILE A 219 5.71 -0.50 19.47
CA ILE A 219 7.18 -0.62 19.46
C ILE A 219 7.73 -0.46 20.88
N LEU A 220 7.25 0.51 21.67
CA LEU A 220 7.69 0.69 23.05
C LEU A 220 7.39 -0.55 23.91
N GLN A 221 6.23 -1.16 23.75
CA GLN A 221 5.89 -2.38 24.46
C GLN A 221 6.87 -3.51 24.13
N GLN A 222 7.16 -3.71 22.85
CA GLN A 222 8.12 -4.72 22.40
C GLN A 222 9.51 -4.50 23.00
N LEU A 223 9.97 -3.25 23.08
CA LEU A 223 11.25 -2.91 23.69
C LEU A 223 11.30 -3.20 25.19
N ILE A 224 10.22 -2.91 25.91
CA ILE A 224 10.15 -3.18 27.35
C ILE A 224 10.07 -4.69 27.61
N GLU A 225 9.31 -5.44 26.81
CA GLU A 225 9.19 -6.90 26.92
C GLU A 225 10.50 -7.62 26.54
N ALA A 226 11.27 -7.08 25.59
CA ALA A 226 12.55 -7.64 25.17
C ALA A 226 13.71 -7.40 26.15
N GLY A 227 13.54 -6.51 27.14
CA GLY A 227 14.59 -6.13 28.09
C GLY A 227 15.44 -4.96 27.59
N VAL A 228 15.53 -3.91 28.42
CA VAL A 228 16.32 -2.70 28.15
C VAL A 228 17.81 -3.08 28.17
N GLY A 229 18.42 -3.20 26.98
CA GLY A 229 19.84 -3.54 26.82
C GLY A 229 20.14 -4.47 25.64
N ASP A 230 19.23 -5.41 25.33
CA ASP A 230 19.44 -6.41 24.26
C ASP A 230 18.67 -6.10 22.97
N ALA A 231 17.61 -5.28 23.05
CA ALA A 231 16.96 -4.74 21.88
C ALA A 231 17.81 -3.60 21.30
N LYS A 232 18.95 -3.92 20.71
CA LYS A 232 19.54 -3.02 19.73
C LYS A 232 18.48 -2.80 18.65
N LEU A 233 17.86 -1.62 18.65
CA LEU A 233 17.16 -1.10 17.47
C LEU A 233 18.22 -0.85 16.38
N ASN A 234 18.74 -1.95 15.83
CA ASN A 234 19.75 -2.03 14.79
C ASN A 234 19.10 -1.56 13.49
N ALA A 235 19.01 -0.25 13.30
CA ALA A 235 18.59 0.32 12.04
C ALA A 235 19.55 1.41 11.53
N PRO A 236 20.10 2.33 12.35
CA PRO A 236 20.92 3.40 11.78
C PRO A 236 22.31 2.94 11.30
N ASP A 237 22.99 2.11 12.10
CA ASP A 237 24.42 1.83 11.88
C ASP A 237 24.66 0.95 10.64
N SER A 238 23.84 -0.08 10.44
CA SER A 238 23.96 -0.95 9.25
C SER A 238 23.58 -0.24 7.96
N ILE A 239 22.65 0.73 8.01
CA ILE A 239 22.28 1.57 6.86
C ILE A 239 23.42 2.52 6.47
N HIS A 240 24.06 3.16 7.45
CA HIS A 240 25.21 4.03 7.19
C HIS A 240 26.34 3.24 6.54
N GLN A 241 26.74 2.12 7.14
CA GLN A 241 27.79 1.24 6.61
C GLN A 241 27.47 0.78 5.20
N PHE A 242 26.23 0.34 4.94
CA PHE A 242 25.79 -0.08 3.62
C PHE A 242 25.91 1.03 2.57
N LEU A 243 25.45 2.25 2.89
CA LEU A 243 25.57 3.39 1.98
C LEU A 243 27.03 3.82 1.76
N ASN A 244 27.88 3.67 2.78
CA ASN A 244 29.31 3.92 2.66
C ASN A 244 29.96 2.93 1.68
N SER A 245 29.65 1.64 1.79
CA SER A 245 30.12 0.61 0.85
C SER A 245 29.64 0.87 -0.59
N LEU A 246 28.40 1.31 -0.76
CA LEU A 246 27.87 1.73 -2.06
C LEU A 246 28.56 2.99 -2.63
N SER A 247 29.01 3.91 -1.78
CA SER A 247 29.74 5.10 -2.21
C SER A 247 31.12 4.74 -2.78
N VAL A 248 31.79 3.74 -2.20
CA VAL A 248 33.12 3.24 -2.60
C VAL A 248 33.04 2.16 -3.69
N ASN A 249 31.84 1.84 -4.20
CA ASN A 249 31.58 0.75 -5.16
C ASN A 249 32.02 -0.64 -4.66
N ASN A 250 31.99 -0.86 -3.34
CA ASN A 250 32.28 -2.17 -2.74
C ASN A 250 31.00 -3.04 -2.72
N ALA A 251 30.71 -3.70 -3.84
CA ALA A 251 29.54 -4.57 -3.97
C ALA A 251 29.56 -5.71 -2.93
N THR A 252 30.73 -6.31 -2.69
CA THR A 252 30.88 -7.46 -1.79
C THR A 252 30.45 -7.13 -0.36
N GLU A 253 30.91 -6.00 0.16
CA GLU A 253 30.57 -5.57 1.52
C GLU A 253 29.09 -5.16 1.64
N ALA A 254 28.54 -4.49 0.62
CA ALA A 254 27.12 -4.14 0.59
C ALA A 254 26.22 -5.39 0.60
N LEU A 255 26.58 -6.43 -0.16
CA LEU A 255 25.87 -7.71 -0.19
C LEU A 255 26.02 -8.48 1.14
N GLN A 256 27.20 -8.44 1.76
CA GLN A 256 27.42 -9.04 3.08
C GLN A 256 26.53 -8.40 4.14
N ILE A 257 26.38 -7.07 4.14
CA ILE A 257 25.50 -6.38 5.11
C ILE A 257 24.03 -6.81 4.94
N ILE A 258 23.56 -6.99 3.71
CA ILE A 258 22.19 -7.51 3.45
C ILE A 258 22.02 -8.91 4.04
N ASN A 259 23.02 -9.79 3.84
CA ASN A 259 22.98 -11.15 4.36
C ASN A 259 23.06 -11.20 5.88
N THR A 260 23.98 -10.45 6.49
CA THR A 260 24.08 -10.35 7.96
C THR A 260 22.78 -9.83 8.57
N ASN A 261 22.17 -8.78 8.00
CA ASN A 261 20.90 -8.26 8.51
C ASN A 261 19.78 -9.31 8.44
N PHE A 262 19.74 -10.12 7.38
CA PHE A 262 18.76 -11.19 7.27
C PHE A 262 19.02 -12.33 8.26
N ASP A 263 20.28 -12.75 8.42
CA ASP A 263 20.68 -13.79 9.37
C ASP A 263 20.43 -13.36 10.83
N ASP A 264 20.58 -12.07 11.12
CA ASP A 264 20.23 -11.43 12.39
C ASP A 264 18.70 -11.29 12.60
N GLY A 265 17.89 -11.72 11.63
CA GLY A 265 16.43 -11.72 11.71
C GLY A 265 15.77 -10.35 11.48
N VAL A 266 16.49 -9.39 10.89
CA VAL A 266 15.93 -8.07 10.56
C VAL A 266 14.92 -8.19 9.43
N ASP A 267 13.75 -7.56 9.60
CA ASP A 267 12.77 -7.43 8.51
C ASP A 267 13.34 -6.51 7.41
N LEU A 268 13.70 -7.11 6.28
CA LEU A 268 14.31 -6.41 5.15
C LEU A 268 13.41 -5.31 4.58
N ALA A 269 12.08 -5.43 4.65
CA ALA A 269 11.19 -4.36 4.17
C ALA A 269 11.22 -3.15 5.11
N VAL A 270 11.25 -3.39 6.43
CA VAL A 270 11.43 -2.31 7.42
C VAL A 270 12.80 -1.66 7.27
N TRP A 271 13.84 -2.46 7.06
CA TRP A 271 15.20 -1.98 6.83
C TRP A 271 15.31 -1.13 5.54
N THR A 272 14.73 -1.59 4.44
CA THR A 272 14.70 -0.84 3.17
C THR A 272 13.90 0.46 3.26
N ASP A 273 12.77 0.49 3.98
CA ASP A 273 12.07 1.76 4.25
C ASP A 273 12.96 2.74 5.04
N GLY A 274 13.70 2.22 6.04
CA GLY A 274 14.72 2.97 6.76
C GLY A 274 15.81 3.54 5.84
N LEU A 275 16.33 2.73 4.91
CA LEU A 275 17.33 3.12 3.92
C LEU A 275 16.85 4.26 3.03
N ILE A 276 15.60 4.18 2.55
CA ILE A 276 14.99 5.23 1.72
C ILE A 276 14.86 6.55 2.51
N ARG A 277 14.46 6.50 3.78
CA ARG A 277 14.43 7.68 4.65
C ARG A 277 15.82 8.28 4.84
N TYR A 278 16.84 7.43 5.01
CA TYR A 278 18.23 7.86 5.14
C TYR A 278 18.72 8.56 3.87
N LEU A 279 18.46 7.98 2.69
CA LEU A 279 18.79 8.58 1.39
C LEU A 279 18.09 9.93 1.18
N ARG A 280 16.82 10.05 1.60
CA ARG A 280 16.09 11.33 1.57
C ARG A 280 16.77 12.38 2.44
N ASP A 281 17.23 12.00 3.63
CA ASP A 281 17.91 12.94 4.52
C ASP A 281 19.24 13.43 3.92
N LEU A 282 20.01 12.54 3.25
CA LEU A 282 21.21 12.92 2.49
C LEU A 282 20.89 13.88 1.33
N LEU A 283 19.78 13.65 0.62
CA LEU A 283 19.31 14.53 -0.44
C LEU A 283 18.98 15.93 0.10
N TYR A 284 18.30 16.02 1.25
CA TYR A 284 17.99 17.29 1.88
C TYR A 284 19.24 18.03 2.38
N LEU A 285 20.22 17.31 2.93
CA LEU A 285 21.53 17.90 3.28
C LEU A 285 22.22 18.48 2.03
N LYS A 286 22.17 17.77 0.90
CA LYS A 286 22.71 18.25 -0.40
C LYS A 286 21.92 19.41 -1.00
N MET A 287 20.66 19.59 -0.62
CA MET A 287 19.83 20.72 -1.03
C MET A 287 20.00 21.96 -0.12
N GLY A 288 20.75 21.84 0.97
CA GLY A 288 21.05 22.96 1.87
C GLY A 288 19.97 23.23 2.93
N PHE A 289 19.19 22.22 3.31
CA PHE A 289 18.27 22.34 4.45
C PHE A 289 19.07 22.57 5.75
N SER A 290 18.52 23.39 6.66
CA SER A 290 19.15 23.68 7.94
C SER A 290 19.22 22.43 8.82
N ASP A 291 20.22 22.39 9.71
CA ASP A 291 20.41 21.28 10.66
C ASP A 291 19.17 21.04 11.52
N ASP A 292 18.44 22.10 11.87
CA ASP A 292 17.18 22.04 12.64
C ASP A 292 16.06 21.23 11.97
N TYR A 293 16.14 21.01 10.65
CA TYR A 293 15.21 20.15 9.93
C TYR A 293 15.38 18.68 10.31
N PHE A 294 16.61 18.28 10.66
CA PHE A 294 16.96 16.91 10.99
C PHE A 294 16.88 16.70 12.49
N SER A 295 15.95 15.86 12.94
CA SER A 295 15.85 15.47 14.34
C SER A 295 16.84 14.33 14.64
N LEU A 296 18.13 14.56 14.43
CA LEU A 296 19.23 13.62 14.67
C LEU A 296 20.17 14.17 15.75
N ASP A 297 20.84 13.28 16.47
CA ASP A 297 21.94 13.70 17.33
C ASP A 297 23.09 14.27 16.50
N SER A 298 23.94 15.07 17.14
CA SER A 298 25.08 15.74 16.47
C SER A 298 26.06 14.74 15.83
N GLY A 299 26.20 13.54 16.40
CA GLY A 299 27.02 12.45 15.85
C GLY A 299 26.45 11.93 14.53
N SER A 300 25.22 11.42 14.54
CA SER A 300 24.51 10.91 13.36
C SER A 300 24.42 11.94 12.22
N LEU A 301 24.24 13.22 12.56
CA LEU A 301 24.20 14.31 11.60
C LEU A 301 25.57 14.55 10.94
N SER A 302 26.66 14.49 11.71
CA SER A 302 28.03 14.66 11.20
C SER A 302 28.44 13.52 10.26
N GLU A 303 28.05 12.29 10.60
CA GLU A 303 28.27 11.10 9.78
C GLU A 303 27.54 11.18 8.44
N ARG A 304 26.28 11.61 8.45
CA ARG A 304 25.47 11.84 7.23
C ARG A 304 26.01 12.97 6.38
N LYS A 305 26.49 14.06 6.98
CA LYS A 305 27.13 15.16 6.25
C LYS A 305 28.39 14.67 5.53
N THR A 306 29.22 13.89 6.21
CA THR A 306 30.44 13.30 5.62
C THR A 306 30.10 12.41 4.43
N LEU A 307 29.14 11.51 4.59
CA LEU A 307 28.72 10.59 3.52
C LEU A 307 28.05 11.34 2.36
N ALA A 308 27.26 12.38 2.66
CA ALA A 308 26.66 13.22 1.64
C ALA A 308 27.74 13.83 0.73
N VAL A 309 28.84 14.38 1.27
CA VAL A 309 29.88 15.05 0.46
C VAL A 309 30.32 14.22 -0.75
N GLY A 310 30.54 12.91 -0.58
CA GLY A 310 30.99 11.99 -1.64
C GLY A 310 29.95 11.59 -2.68
N LEU A 311 28.67 11.97 -2.51
CA LEU A 311 27.58 11.56 -3.39
C LEU A 311 27.04 12.72 -4.24
N THR A 312 26.69 12.44 -5.50
CA THR A 312 26.04 13.40 -6.40
C THR A 312 24.53 13.40 -6.19
N LYS A 313 23.86 14.50 -6.57
CA LYS A 313 22.39 14.62 -6.46
C LYS A 313 21.69 13.59 -7.34
N ASP A 314 22.17 13.42 -8.57
CA ASP A 314 21.58 12.49 -9.53
C ASP A 314 21.71 11.03 -9.07
N TRP A 315 22.84 10.68 -8.43
CA TRP A 315 23.00 9.37 -7.82
C TRP A 315 22.03 9.14 -6.67
N LEU A 316 21.83 10.13 -5.79
CA LEU A 316 20.87 10.02 -4.67
C LEU A 316 19.43 9.84 -5.17
N VAL A 317 19.01 10.58 -6.19
CA VAL A 317 17.67 10.43 -6.80
C VAL A 317 17.50 9.02 -7.38
N LYS A 318 18.49 8.55 -8.15
CA LYS A 318 18.47 7.20 -8.73
C LYS A 318 18.46 6.11 -7.67
N ALA A 319 19.22 6.27 -6.58
CA ALA A 319 19.23 5.35 -5.46
C ALA A 319 17.84 5.27 -4.80
N VAL A 320 17.20 6.42 -4.55
CA VAL A 320 15.84 6.46 -3.98
C VAL A 320 14.84 5.74 -4.89
N GLU A 321 14.88 5.99 -6.21
CA GLU A 321 13.99 5.34 -7.17
C GLU A 321 14.17 3.81 -7.17
N VAL A 322 15.41 3.33 -7.27
CA VAL A 322 15.74 1.90 -7.32
C VAL A 322 15.26 1.20 -6.04
N PHE A 323 15.56 1.75 -4.86
CA PHE A 323 15.16 1.13 -3.60
C PHE A 323 13.65 1.23 -3.35
N ASN A 324 12.96 2.25 -3.86
CA ASN A 324 11.50 2.37 -3.72
C ASN A 324 10.76 1.35 -4.59
N ILE A 325 11.23 1.12 -5.82
CA ILE A 325 10.74 0.01 -6.67
C ILE A 325 10.99 -1.32 -5.94
N THR A 326 12.20 -1.52 -5.44
CA THR A 326 12.59 -2.75 -4.73
C THR A 326 11.74 -2.98 -3.48
N LEU A 327 11.39 -1.92 -2.73
CA LEU A 327 10.52 -2.02 -1.55
C LEU A 327 9.11 -2.51 -1.90
N ASN A 328 8.56 -2.05 -3.02
CA ASN A 328 7.25 -2.51 -3.48
C ASN A 328 7.28 -3.96 -3.94
N ASP A 329 8.37 -4.37 -4.59
CA ASP A 329 8.53 -5.72 -5.11
C ASP A 329 9.03 -6.71 -4.05
N LEU A 330 9.58 -6.28 -2.92
CA LEU A 330 10.18 -7.15 -1.90
C LEU A 330 9.26 -8.32 -1.46
N LYS A 331 7.94 -8.11 -1.47
CA LYS A 331 6.93 -9.14 -1.13
C LYS A 331 6.61 -10.13 -2.25
N SER A 332 7.02 -9.83 -3.48
CA SER A 332 6.79 -10.67 -4.66
C SER A 332 7.97 -11.63 -4.94
N TYR A 333 9.16 -11.32 -4.44
CA TYR A 333 10.33 -12.19 -4.55
C TYR A 333 10.23 -13.39 -3.61
N SER A 334 10.64 -14.57 -4.10
CA SER A 334 10.74 -15.79 -3.28
C SER A 334 11.88 -15.72 -2.26
N ILE A 335 12.93 -14.97 -2.60
CA ILE A 335 14.08 -14.70 -1.74
C ILE A 335 14.14 -13.18 -1.54
N PRO A 336 13.75 -12.64 -0.39
CA PRO A 336 13.73 -11.20 -0.15
C PRO A 336 15.10 -10.52 -0.27
N GLN A 337 16.19 -11.22 0.11
CA GLN A 337 17.57 -10.73 -0.04
C GLN A 337 17.88 -10.43 -1.51
N LEU A 338 17.54 -11.35 -2.41
CA LEU A 338 17.83 -11.26 -3.84
C LEU A 338 17.30 -9.96 -4.48
N ALA A 339 16.13 -9.48 -4.04
CA ALA A 339 15.57 -8.23 -4.53
C ALA A 339 16.52 -7.04 -4.26
N LEU A 340 17.10 -6.98 -3.06
CA LEU A 340 18.06 -5.96 -2.66
C LEU A 340 19.43 -6.16 -3.30
N GLU A 341 19.88 -7.41 -3.47
CA GLU A 341 21.14 -7.71 -4.15
C GLU A 341 21.11 -7.23 -5.61
N ILE A 342 20.00 -7.46 -6.32
CA ILE A 342 19.79 -6.96 -7.69
C ILE A 342 19.80 -5.42 -7.70
N ALA A 343 19.18 -4.77 -6.72
CA ALA A 343 19.17 -3.32 -6.60
C ALA A 343 20.59 -2.74 -6.42
N VAL A 344 21.44 -3.39 -5.60
CA VAL A 344 22.84 -3.03 -5.40
C VAL A 344 23.62 -3.14 -6.72
N VAL A 345 23.49 -4.27 -7.43
CA VAL A 345 24.18 -4.47 -8.71
C VAL A 345 23.75 -3.42 -9.74
N LYS A 346 22.44 -3.15 -9.87
CA LYS A 346 21.91 -2.13 -10.77
C LYS A 346 22.47 -0.73 -10.47
N LEU A 347 22.66 -0.38 -9.20
CA LEU A 347 23.18 0.92 -8.80
C LEU A 347 24.68 1.08 -9.02
N ILE A 348 25.45 -0.01 -8.92
CA ILE A 348 26.90 -0.01 -9.15
C ILE A 348 27.20 -0.01 -10.66
N ASP A 349 26.50 -0.84 -11.43
CA ASP A 349 26.69 -0.97 -12.89
C ASP A 349 26.24 0.29 -13.65
N SER A 350 25.31 1.03 -13.07
CA SER A 350 24.88 2.35 -13.54
C SER A 350 25.92 3.49 -13.35
N GLY A 351 27.08 3.21 -12.75
CA GLY A 351 27.98 4.20 -12.18
C GLY A 351 29.16 4.61 -13.06
N ASP A 352 28.91 5.35 -14.15
CA ASP A 352 29.98 6.08 -14.88
C ASP A 352 30.09 7.58 -14.51
N GLU A 353 29.23 8.11 -13.62
CA GLU A 353 29.21 9.55 -13.26
C GLU A 353 29.39 9.84 -11.76
N LYS A 354 30.34 9.19 -11.09
CA LYS A 354 30.63 9.39 -9.65
C LYS A 354 31.84 10.30 -9.32
N LYS A 355 32.39 11.09 -10.26
CA LYS A 355 33.56 11.96 -9.96
C LYS A 355 33.25 13.46 -9.97
N PRO A 356 33.60 14.23 -8.92
CA PRO A 356 33.62 15.68 -8.98
C PRO A 356 34.79 16.16 -9.86
N ASN A 357 34.52 17.09 -10.77
CA ASN A 357 35.48 17.66 -11.71
C ASN A 357 36.73 18.25 -11.03
N GLY A 358 37.91 17.90 -11.55
CA GLY A 358 39.19 18.55 -11.26
C GLY A 358 40.16 18.40 -12.44
N ASP A 359 40.43 19.51 -13.13
CA ASP A 359 41.43 19.70 -14.19
C ASP A 359 42.86 19.42 -13.66
N SER A 360 43.76 18.69 -14.34
CA SER A 360 44.62 19.12 -15.49
C SER A 360 45.80 18.09 -15.65
N PRO A 361 46.83 18.26 -16.51
CA PRO A 361 46.84 18.21 -17.98
C PRO A 361 47.85 17.18 -18.61
N LYS A 362 47.49 16.72 -19.83
CA LYS A 362 48.30 16.26 -21.00
C LYS A 362 49.57 15.39 -20.81
N THR A 363 49.61 14.28 -21.56
CA THR A 363 50.65 14.07 -22.60
C THR A 363 50.12 13.11 -23.66
N GLY A 364 50.16 13.54 -24.93
CA GLY A 364 49.72 12.75 -26.06
C GLY A 364 50.84 11.86 -26.61
N ILE A 365 50.45 10.77 -27.26
CA ILE A 365 51.06 10.23 -28.47
C ILE A 365 49.90 9.60 -29.25
N ALA A 366 49.67 10.09 -30.47
CA ALA A 366 48.80 9.47 -31.45
C ALA A 366 49.52 8.28 -32.11
N PRO A 367 48.78 7.24 -32.54
CA PRO A 367 48.86 6.91 -33.96
C PRO A 367 47.50 6.66 -34.64
N LYS A 368 47.55 6.77 -35.96
CA LYS A 368 46.50 6.78 -37.00
C LYS A 368 45.54 5.56 -37.03
N PRO A 369 44.34 5.72 -37.63
CA PRO A 369 43.30 4.70 -37.70
C PRO A 369 43.50 3.68 -38.83
N LEU A 370 43.11 2.42 -38.58
CA LEU A 370 42.96 1.37 -39.59
C LEU A 370 41.51 0.87 -39.66
N LYS A 371 40.97 1.01 -40.88
CA LYS A 371 39.74 0.52 -41.52
C LYS A 371 38.87 -0.52 -40.79
N ILE A 372 37.57 -0.22 -40.75
CA ILE A 372 36.48 -1.20 -40.71
C ILE A 372 35.73 -1.10 -42.05
N LEU A 373 35.57 -2.24 -42.72
CA LEU A 373 34.77 -2.41 -43.94
C LEU A 373 33.28 -2.50 -43.56
N GLN A 374 32.46 -1.69 -44.25
CA GLN A 374 31.00 -1.74 -44.21
C GLN A 374 30.47 -2.90 -45.06
N PRO A 375 29.17 -3.23 -44.89
CA PRO A 375 28.32 -3.32 -46.06
C PRO A 375 27.07 -2.42 -45.96
N THR A 376 26.88 -1.62 -46.99
CA THR A 376 25.67 -0.85 -47.33
C THR A 376 24.76 -1.70 -48.26
N PRO A 377 23.48 -1.29 -48.45
CA PRO A 377 22.39 -2.06 -49.05
C PRO A 377 22.30 -1.87 -50.57
N GLU A 378 21.53 -2.72 -51.25
CA GLU A 378 20.60 -2.23 -52.28
C GLU A 378 19.55 -3.26 -52.70
N ARG A 379 18.51 -2.71 -53.29
CA ARG A 379 17.19 -3.24 -53.63
C ARG A 379 17.17 -3.54 -55.13
N GLU A 380 16.54 -4.64 -55.57
CA GLU A 380 15.96 -4.70 -56.91
C GLU A 380 14.91 -5.82 -57.05
N THR A 381 13.93 -5.54 -57.91
CA THR A 381 12.65 -6.21 -58.17
C THR A 381 12.66 -6.97 -59.51
N SER A 382 11.61 -7.80 -59.74
CA SER A 382 11.18 -8.51 -60.98
C SER A 382 11.83 -9.89 -61.23
N GLU A 383 11.18 -10.94 -61.76
CA GLU A 383 9.80 -11.24 -62.20
C GLU A 383 9.65 -12.78 -62.33
N GLU A 384 8.41 -13.22 -62.52
CA GLU A 384 7.77 -14.56 -62.67
C GLU A 384 8.55 -15.77 -63.26
N VAL A 385 8.29 -16.99 -62.77
CA VAL A 385 7.48 -18.08 -63.42
C VAL A 385 7.25 -19.25 -62.43
N SER A 386 5.99 -19.71 -62.35
CA SER A 386 5.33 -20.83 -61.60
C SER A 386 6.07 -22.21 -61.61
N PRO A 387 5.77 -23.24 -60.75
CA PRO A 387 4.39 -23.63 -60.33
C PRO A 387 4.17 -24.40 -58.98
N LYS A 388 2.86 -24.57 -58.66
CA LYS A 388 2.17 -25.58 -57.82
C LYS A 388 1.90 -25.32 -56.31
N ASP A 389 0.68 -24.84 -56.07
CA ASP A 389 -0.38 -25.37 -55.20
C ASP A 389 -0.04 -25.90 -53.79
N ASN A 390 -0.38 -25.08 -52.78
CA ASN A 390 -1.47 -25.38 -51.83
C ASN A 390 -1.72 -24.15 -50.94
N SER A 391 -2.53 -23.20 -51.41
CA SER A 391 -3.04 -22.10 -50.58
C SER A 391 -4.38 -22.49 -49.95
N SER A 392 -4.38 -22.91 -48.69
CA SER A 392 -5.60 -22.92 -47.87
C SER A 392 -5.76 -21.53 -47.25
N THR A 393 -6.42 -20.61 -47.96
CA THR A 393 -6.73 -19.28 -47.43
C THR A 393 -7.83 -19.39 -46.38
N VAL A 394 -7.57 -18.93 -45.16
CA VAL A 394 -8.53 -19.01 -44.05
C VAL A 394 -9.63 -17.96 -44.25
N ILE A 395 -10.86 -18.42 -44.46
CA ILE A 395 -12.02 -17.54 -44.65
C ILE A 395 -12.67 -17.28 -43.28
N ILE A 396 -12.90 -16.00 -42.95
CA ILE A 396 -13.48 -15.60 -41.65
C ILE A 396 -14.82 -16.28 -41.32
N SER A 397 -15.67 -16.54 -42.32
CA SER A 397 -16.94 -17.23 -42.11
C SER A 397 -16.75 -18.64 -41.55
N ALA A 398 -15.73 -19.37 -42.02
CA ALA A 398 -15.40 -20.70 -41.51
C ALA A 398 -14.92 -20.66 -40.05
N VAL A 399 -14.16 -19.63 -39.68
CA VAL A 399 -13.69 -19.42 -38.29
C VAL A 399 -14.85 -19.06 -37.37
N GLN A 400 -15.77 -18.21 -37.81
CA GLN A 400 -16.94 -17.81 -37.02
C GLN A 400 -17.95 -18.95 -36.81
N GLU A 401 -18.19 -19.77 -37.83
CA GLU A 401 -19.08 -20.94 -37.74
C GLU A 401 -18.53 -22.01 -36.80
N ARG A 402 -17.21 -22.26 -36.85
CA ARG A 402 -16.54 -23.26 -36.03
C ARG A 402 -16.00 -22.71 -34.71
N TRP A 403 -16.24 -21.44 -34.39
CA TRP A 403 -15.72 -20.79 -33.17
C TRP A 403 -16.17 -21.50 -31.89
N ARG A 404 -17.42 -21.98 -31.84
CA ARG A 404 -17.93 -22.73 -30.69
C ARG A 404 -17.19 -24.05 -30.49
N GLU A 405 -16.80 -24.71 -31.58
CA GLU A 405 -16.04 -25.95 -31.55
C GLU A 405 -14.60 -25.70 -31.09
N ILE A 406 -13.94 -24.67 -31.63
CA ILE A 406 -12.59 -24.25 -31.23
C ILE A 406 -12.54 -23.94 -29.73
N VAL A 407 -13.48 -23.13 -29.23
CA VAL A 407 -13.58 -22.78 -27.81
C VAL A 407 -13.81 -24.03 -26.94
N ALA A 408 -14.61 -24.98 -27.40
CA ALA A 408 -14.86 -26.23 -26.67
C ALA A 408 -13.63 -27.14 -26.63
N GLN A 409 -12.87 -27.24 -27.72
CA GLN A 409 -11.64 -28.03 -27.79
C GLN A 409 -10.52 -27.40 -26.96
N VAL A 410 -10.32 -26.08 -27.03
CA VAL A 410 -9.34 -25.38 -26.17
C VAL A 410 -9.73 -25.52 -24.70
N SER A 411 -11.02 -25.45 -24.35
CA SER A 411 -11.49 -25.64 -22.97
C SER A 411 -11.20 -27.04 -22.42
N LYS A 412 -11.04 -28.07 -23.27
CA LYS A 412 -10.66 -29.43 -22.86
C LYS A 412 -9.16 -29.54 -22.57
N ILE A 413 -8.32 -28.77 -23.26
CA ILE A 413 -6.87 -28.77 -23.07
C ILE A 413 -6.49 -27.85 -21.89
N ASN A 414 -7.07 -26.65 -21.84
CA ASN A 414 -6.87 -25.71 -20.75
C ASN A 414 -8.16 -24.91 -20.49
N SER A 415 -8.80 -25.19 -19.35
CA SER A 415 -10.07 -24.57 -18.95
C SER A 415 -9.98 -23.05 -18.81
N SER A 416 -8.82 -22.53 -18.41
CA SER A 416 -8.59 -21.09 -18.20
C SER A 416 -8.48 -20.35 -19.51
N VAL A 417 -7.76 -20.89 -20.50
CA VAL A 417 -7.65 -20.32 -21.85
C VAL A 417 -8.99 -20.40 -22.59
N GLY A 418 -9.71 -21.52 -22.43
CA GLY A 418 -11.05 -21.68 -22.98
C GLY A 418 -12.06 -20.66 -22.44
N ALA A 419 -11.98 -20.30 -21.15
CA ALA A 419 -12.81 -19.25 -20.55
C ALA A 419 -12.50 -17.85 -21.13
N LEU A 420 -11.22 -17.54 -21.36
CA LEU A 420 -10.81 -16.30 -22.03
C LEU A 420 -11.33 -16.23 -23.47
N LEU A 421 -11.24 -17.33 -24.22
CA LEU A 421 -11.74 -17.39 -25.59
C LEU A 421 -13.26 -17.26 -25.69
N LYS A 422 -14.03 -17.77 -24.70
CA LYS A 422 -15.50 -17.55 -24.62
C LYS A 422 -15.88 -16.07 -24.55
N SER A 423 -15.02 -15.26 -23.94
CA SER A 423 -15.21 -13.80 -23.84
C SER A 423 -14.61 -13.02 -25.01
N SER A 424 -14.06 -13.70 -26.01
CA SER A 424 -13.44 -13.11 -27.20
C SER A 424 -14.21 -13.44 -28.48
N LYS A 425 -14.04 -12.64 -29.53
CA LYS A 425 -14.72 -12.81 -30.82
C LYS A 425 -13.77 -12.61 -31.99
N PRO A 426 -13.77 -13.48 -33.02
CA PRO A 426 -12.97 -13.25 -34.22
C PRO A 426 -13.57 -12.14 -35.09
N ILE A 427 -12.77 -11.10 -35.40
CA ILE A 427 -13.19 -9.90 -36.14
C ILE A 427 -12.80 -9.98 -37.62
N SER A 428 -11.56 -10.38 -37.90
CA SER A 428 -11.00 -10.41 -39.25
C SER A 428 -9.94 -11.50 -39.35
N VAL A 429 -9.60 -11.88 -40.57
CA VAL A 429 -8.47 -12.78 -40.86
C VAL A 429 -7.57 -12.09 -41.87
N GLU A 430 -6.31 -11.91 -41.52
CA GLU A 430 -5.28 -11.31 -42.35
C GLU A 430 -4.28 -12.40 -42.77
N GLY A 431 -4.46 -12.94 -43.99
CA GLY A 431 -3.66 -14.07 -44.48
C GLY A 431 -3.96 -15.36 -43.69
N SER A 432 -3.00 -15.77 -42.86
CA SER A 432 -3.14 -16.89 -41.90
C SER A 432 -3.34 -16.42 -40.45
N THR A 433 -3.45 -15.11 -40.21
CA THR A 433 -3.60 -14.56 -38.85
C THR A 433 -5.05 -14.25 -38.54
N VAL A 434 -5.61 -14.88 -37.50
CA VAL A 434 -6.94 -14.59 -36.99
C VAL A 434 -6.86 -13.47 -35.95
N LEU A 435 -7.58 -12.37 -36.18
CA LEU A 435 -7.67 -11.24 -35.26
C LEU A 435 -8.85 -11.44 -34.30
N LEU A 436 -8.54 -11.50 -33.01
CA LEU A 436 -9.51 -11.67 -31.94
C LEU A 436 -9.77 -10.36 -31.20
N GLU A 437 -11.04 -9.99 -31.07
CA GLU A 437 -11.50 -8.95 -30.16
C GLU A 437 -11.53 -9.47 -28.73
N VAL A 438 -10.91 -8.73 -27.81
CA VAL A 438 -10.99 -8.98 -26.37
C VAL A 438 -11.47 -7.73 -25.63
N SER A 439 -12.21 -7.94 -24.54
CA SER A 439 -12.81 -6.85 -23.77
C SER A 439 -11.83 -6.10 -22.85
N TYR A 440 -10.68 -6.70 -22.52
CA TYR A 440 -9.72 -6.12 -21.55
C TYR A 440 -8.26 -6.35 -21.96
N LYS A 441 -7.38 -5.40 -21.60
CA LYS A 441 -5.94 -5.47 -21.86
C LYS A 441 -5.29 -6.69 -21.21
N PHE A 442 -5.72 -7.07 -20.00
CA PHE A 442 -5.26 -8.25 -19.30
C PHE A 442 -5.52 -9.56 -20.07
N TYR A 443 -6.66 -9.65 -20.79
CA TYR A 443 -6.99 -10.85 -21.57
C TYR A 443 -6.09 -10.99 -22.80
N LYS A 444 -5.73 -9.85 -23.41
CA LYS A 444 -4.75 -9.79 -24.48
C LYS A 444 -3.38 -10.29 -24.00
N GLU A 445 -2.87 -9.77 -22.88
CA GLU A 445 -1.57 -10.17 -22.33
C GLU A 445 -1.51 -11.67 -21.99
N ARG A 446 -2.60 -12.26 -21.50
CA ARG A 446 -2.66 -13.70 -21.23
C ARG A 446 -2.78 -14.56 -22.49
N LEU A 447 -3.60 -14.18 -23.46
CA LEU A 447 -3.76 -14.94 -24.71
C LEU A 447 -2.50 -14.85 -25.59
N GLU A 448 -1.77 -13.73 -25.54
CA GLU A 448 -0.52 -13.52 -26.30
C GLU A 448 0.74 -14.08 -25.58
N SER A 449 0.58 -14.73 -24.42
CA SER A 449 1.69 -15.46 -23.80
C SER A 449 2.11 -16.67 -24.65
N SER A 450 3.40 -16.94 -24.72
CA SER A 450 3.98 -17.94 -25.64
C SER A 450 3.49 -19.38 -25.42
N ALA A 451 3.07 -19.73 -24.20
CA ALA A 451 2.48 -21.02 -23.89
C ALA A 451 1.03 -21.12 -24.39
N ASN A 452 0.22 -20.08 -24.16
CA ASN A 452 -1.20 -20.06 -24.54
C ASN A 452 -1.39 -19.93 -26.05
N LEU A 453 -0.55 -19.14 -26.74
CA LEU A 453 -0.56 -19.02 -28.20
C LEU A 453 -0.43 -20.39 -28.86
N LYS A 454 0.56 -21.19 -28.44
CA LYS A 454 0.79 -22.54 -28.99
C LYS A 454 -0.42 -23.46 -28.84
N ILE A 455 -1.12 -23.37 -27.71
CA ILE A 455 -2.32 -24.20 -27.46
C ILE A 455 -3.46 -23.80 -28.40
N VAL A 456 -3.71 -22.50 -28.55
CA VAL A 456 -4.82 -22.01 -29.38
C VAL A 456 -4.52 -22.17 -30.86
N GLU A 457 -3.30 -21.90 -31.31
CA GLU A 457 -2.85 -22.09 -32.69
C GLU A 457 -2.91 -23.57 -33.10
N LYS A 458 -2.47 -24.49 -32.24
CA LYS A 458 -2.59 -25.93 -32.50
C LYS A 458 -4.04 -26.38 -32.71
N VAL A 459 -4.97 -25.90 -31.87
CA VAL A 459 -6.39 -26.25 -32.02
C VAL A 459 -7.02 -25.58 -33.24
N LEU A 460 -6.59 -24.36 -33.58
CA LEU A 460 -7.02 -23.70 -34.82
C LEU A 460 -6.56 -24.47 -36.05
N ASP A 461 -5.31 -24.95 -36.05
CA ASP A 461 -4.76 -25.77 -37.13
C ASP A 461 -5.51 -27.09 -37.29
N GLU A 462 -5.87 -27.75 -36.19
CA GLU A 462 -6.63 -29.00 -36.18
C GLU A 462 -8.08 -28.82 -36.68
N VAL A 463 -8.76 -27.73 -36.30
CA VAL A 463 -10.17 -27.49 -36.63
C VAL A 463 -10.37 -26.87 -38.02
N LEU A 464 -9.42 -26.02 -38.44
CA LEU A 464 -9.47 -25.32 -39.73
C LEU A 464 -8.66 -26.04 -40.81
N ASN A 465 -7.84 -27.02 -40.43
CA ASN A 465 -6.97 -27.82 -41.29
C ASN A 465 -5.99 -26.96 -42.12
N CYS A 466 -5.50 -25.88 -41.51
CA CYS A 466 -4.60 -24.90 -42.10
C CYS A 466 -3.80 -24.16 -41.01
N HIS A 467 -2.51 -23.89 -41.27
CA HIS A 467 -1.66 -23.20 -40.30
C HIS A 467 -2.17 -21.77 -40.05
N SER A 468 -2.59 -21.50 -38.83
CA SER A 468 -3.27 -20.29 -38.40
C SER A 468 -2.63 -19.72 -37.15
N THR A 469 -2.34 -18.42 -37.16
CA THR A 469 -1.80 -17.70 -35.99
C THR A 469 -2.88 -16.80 -35.40
N ILE A 470 -2.73 -16.38 -34.14
CA ILE A 470 -3.69 -15.47 -33.49
C ILE A 470 -3.05 -14.17 -33.02
N LYS A 471 -3.80 -13.08 -33.18
CA LYS A 471 -3.42 -11.76 -32.65
C LYS A 471 -4.62 -11.09 -32.00
N CYS A 472 -4.43 -10.48 -30.82
CA CYS A 472 -5.53 -9.92 -30.06
C CYS A 472 -5.58 -8.39 -30.17
N VAL A 473 -6.79 -7.84 -30.32
CA VAL A 473 -7.06 -6.40 -30.34
C VAL A 473 -8.11 -6.07 -29.27
N VAL A 474 -7.90 -4.97 -28.54
CA VAL A 474 -8.80 -4.54 -27.46
C VAL A 474 -9.87 -3.60 -28.05
N CYS A 475 -11.15 -3.85 -27.76
CA CYS A 475 -12.24 -3.00 -28.23
C CYS A 475 -12.25 -1.62 -27.54
N PRO A 476 -12.33 -0.47 -28.26
CA PRO A 476 -12.34 0.87 -27.64
C PRO A 476 -13.70 1.33 -27.06
N ARG A 477 -14.74 0.48 -27.04
CA ARG A 477 -16.08 0.87 -26.55
C ARG A 477 -16.52 0.02 -25.36
N GLY A 478 -16.11 0.45 -24.18
CA GLY A 478 -16.57 -0.08 -22.89
C GLY A 478 -15.64 0.44 -21.81
N GLY A 479 -16.05 1.52 -21.14
CA GLY A 479 -15.23 2.31 -20.22
C GLY A 479 -14.51 1.48 -19.15
N ASP A 480 -13.37 2.03 -18.72
CA ASP A 480 -12.47 1.47 -17.71
C ASP A 480 -13.24 0.85 -16.53
N LEU A 481 -13.21 -0.48 -16.46
CA LEU A 481 -13.57 -1.26 -15.29
C LEU A 481 -12.31 -2.00 -14.86
N THR A 482 -11.77 -1.55 -13.74
CA THR A 482 -10.62 -2.10 -13.03
C THR A 482 -11.00 -3.36 -12.24
N ASP A 483 -10.18 -4.42 -12.37
CA ASP A 483 -9.91 -5.62 -11.54
C ASP A 483 -10.88 -6.17 -10.46
N MET A 484 -12.18 -5.87 -10.44
CA MET A 484 -13.10 -6.52 -9.49
C MET A 484 -14.42 -6.91 -10.14
N ASN A 485 -14.48 -8.15 -10.68
CA ASN A 485 -15.64 -9.03 -10.54
C ASN A 485 -15.37 -10.41 -11.18
N VAL A 486 -14.77 -11.33 -10.41
CA VAL A 486 -14.98 -12.77 -10.59
C VAL A 486 -15.20 -13.36 -9.20
N ARG A 487 -16.44 -13.76 -8.91
CA ARG A 487 -16.78 -14.59 -7.75
C ARG A 487 -16.31 -16.03 -8.04
N ILE A 488 -15.51 -16.60 -7.15
CA ILE A 488 -15.21 -18.05 -7.12
C ILE A 488 -16.12 -18.70 -6.05
N PRO A 489 -16.80 -19.84 -6.32
CA PRO A 489 -17.60 -20.53 -5.31
C PRO A 489 -16.74 -21.12 -4.19
N GLN A 490 -17.24 -21.05 -2.95
CA GLN A 490 -16.61 -21.62 -1.75
C GLN A 490 -16.71 -23.15 -1.76
N ASN A 491 -15.57 -23.83 -1.94
CA ASN A 491 -15.15 -25.04 -1.23
C ASN A 491 -13.88 -25.59 -1.88
N ILE A 492 -12.70 -25.14 -1.42
CA ILE A 492 -11.40 -25.84 -1.44
C ILE A 492 -10.45 -25.04 -0.52
N VAL A 493 -9.83 -25.72 0.43
CA VAL A 493 -8.68 -25.26 1.22
C VAL A 493 -7.45 -25.91 0.60
N ILE A 494 -6.42 -25.17 0.15
CA ILE A 494 -4.98 -25.52 0.26
C ILE A 494 -4.11 -24.24 0.15
N THR A 495 -3.03 -24.27 0.93
CA THR A 495 -1.85 -23.43 1.14
C THR A 495 -0.92 -23.14 -0.06
N SER A 496 -0.11 -22.08 0.12
CA SER A 496 1.17 -21.71 -0.55
C SER A 496 1.13 -21.09 -1.97
N LYS A 497 1.89 -19.99 -2.11
CA LYS A 497 2.01 -19.14 -3.28
C LYS A 497 3.19 -19.61 -4.16
N THR A 498 2.89 -20.09 -5.35
CA THR A 498 3.75 -19.97 -6.53
C THR A 498 3.05 -18.97 -7.47
N SER A 499 3.81 -18.13 -8.17
CA SER A 499 3.28 -17.10 -9.08
C SER A 499 2.36 -17.71 -10.15
N VAL A 500 1.26 -17.01 -10.38
CA VAL A 500 -0.01 -17.45 -11.02
C VAL A 500 0.11 -17.61 -12.55
N VAL A 501 1.31 -17.79 -13.09
CA VAL A 501 1.58 -17.90 -14.54
C VAL A 501 2.30 -19.20 -14.92
N GLU A 502 2.93 -19.92 -13.98
CA GLU A 502 3.66 -21.18 -14.30
C GLU A 502 2.96 -22.46 -13.81
N VAL A 503 1.82 -22.38 -13.12
CA VAL A 503 1.15 -23.54 -12.49
C VAL A 503 0.10 -24.22 -13.39
N PHE A 504 -0.10 -23.76 -14.63
CA PHE A 504 -1.18 -24.25 -15.50
C PHE A 504 -0.71 -24.75 -16.88
N ASP A 505 0.52 -25.26 -17.00
CA ASP A 505 0.91 -26.11 -18.13
C ASP A 505 0.66 -27.57 -17.77
N GLY A 506 -0.48 -28.08 -18.24
CA GLY A 506 -0.96 -29.43 -17.98
C GLY A 506 -0.02 -30.50 -18.55
N GLY A 507 0.68 -31.19 -17.64
CA GLY A 507 1.42 -32.40 -17.94
C GLY A 507 1.73 -33.17 -16.66
N LEU A 508 0.84 -34.09 -16.26
CA LEU A 508 1.14 -35.12 -15.27
C LEU A 508 1.32 -36.46 -16.00
N PRO A 509 2.48 -37.12 -15.90
CA PRO A 509 2.57 -38.55 -16.21
C PRO A 509 1.96 -39.38 -15.06
N LEU A 510 1.39 -40.52 -15.44
CA LEU A 510 0.66 -41.51 -14.63
C LEU A 510 1.30 -41.84 -13.27
#